data_AF-A0A4U2MDC4-F1
#
_entry.id   AF-A0A4U2MDC4-F1
#
_cell.length_a   1.000
_cell.length_b   1.000
_cell.length_c   1.000
_cell.angle_alpha   90.00
_cell.angle_beta   90.00
_cell.angle_gamma   90.00
#
_symmetry.space_group_name_H-M   'P 1'
#
loop_
_entity.id
_entity.type
_entity.pdbx_description
1 polymer ?
#
loop_
_entity_poly.entity_id
_entity_poly.type
_entity_poly.pdbx_seq_one_letter_code
_entity_poly.pdbx_strand_id
1 'polypeptide(L)'
;VKAYDVAGHEFTHAVTSSESNLEYYGESGAINEALSDIMGTSIEKYVNNGSFNWTMGEQTGSVFRDMENPASVPSSLGVPYPDDYSEFNDFNGWDQGGVHFNSSIINKVAYLIAKGGTHNGVTVKGIGEDKMFDIFYY
;
A
#
# COMPACT_ATOMS: atom_id res chain seq x y z
N VAL A 1 1.68 -6.82 20.99
CA VAL A 1 1.75 -6.49 19.55
C VAL A 1 0.55 -7.14 18.90
N LYS A 2 -0.33 -6.35 18.26
CA LYS A 2 -1.46 -6.86 17.48
C LYS A 2 -1.48 -6.35 16.03
N ALA A 3 -0.55 -5.46 15.65
CA ALA A 3 -0.38 -4.90 14.31
C ALA A 3 0.02 -5.99 13.31
N TYR A 4 -0.96 -6.80 12.89
CA TYR A 4 -0.79 -7.91 11.96
C TYR A 4 -0.51 -7.43 10.55
N ASP A 5 -1.03 -6.25 10.21
CA ASP A 5 -0.72 -5.49 9.02
C ASP A 5 0.78 -5.15 8.94
N VAL A 6 1.38 -4.62 10.01
CA VAL A 6 2.81 -4.31 10.08
C VAL A 6 3.64 -5.60 10.07
N ALA A 7 3.28 -6.60 10.89
CA ALA A 7 4.01 -7.86 10.89
C ALA A 7 3.92 -8.59 9.53
N GLY A 8 2.76 -8.52 8.86
CA GLY A 8 2.53 -9.08 7.53
C GLY A 8 3.27 -8.30 6.44
N HIS A 9 3.36 -6.98 6.56
CA HIS A 9 4.16 -6.12 5.70
C HIS A 9 5.64 -6.53 5.73
N GLU A 10 6.23 -6.62 6.93
CA GLU A 10 7.65 -7.04 7.08
C GLU A 10 7.90 -8.46 6.55
N PHE A 11 6.96 -9.38 6.78
CA PHE A 11 7.05 -10.73 6.23
C PHE A 11 6.97 -10.74 4.70
N THR A 12 6.16 -9.86 4.12
CA THR A 12 5.97 -9.79 2.67
C THR A 12 7.24 -9.30 1.96
N HIS A 13 8.06 -8.44 2.57
CA HIS A 13 9.38 -8.14 2.00
C HIS A 13 10.23 -9.40 1.78
N ALA A 14 10.16 -10.38 2.69
CA ALA A 14 10.86 -11.64 2.52
C ALA A 14 10.32 -12.43 1.32
N VAL A 15 9.00 -12.44 1.12
CA VAL A 15 8.36 -13.06 -0.07
C VAL A 15 8.77 -12.34 -1.35
N THR A 16 8.68 -11.01 -1.38
CA THR A 16 9.11 -10.20 -2.53
C THR A 16 10.57 -10.46 -2.87
N SER A 17 11.45 -10.61 -1.87
CA SER A 17 12.86 -10.92 -2.09
C SER A 17 13.12 -12.32 -2.65
N SER A 18 12.25 -13.31 -2.35
CA SER A 18 12.39 -14.67 -2.88
C SER A 18 11.75 -14.87 -4.24
N GLU A 19 10.76 -14.05 -4.59
CA GLU A 19 9.98 -14.15 -5.83
C GLU A 19 10.43 -13.12 -6.87
N SER A 20 9.80 -11.95 -6.91
CA SER A 20 10.03 -10.93 -7.94
C SER A 20 11.37 -10.22 -7.80
N ASN A 21 11.98 -10.24 -6.61
CA ASN A 21 13.25 -9.61 -6.25
C ASN A 21 13.34 -8.16 -6.75
N LEU A 22 12.25 -7.40 -6.53
CA LEU A 22 12.16 -5.99 -6.91
C LEU A 22 13.26 -5.19 -6.21
N GLU A 23 14.05 -4.45 -7.00
CA GLU A 23 15.04 -3.52 -6.47
C GLU A 23 14.35 -2.49 -5.57
N TYR A 24 14.89 -2.31 -4.36
CA TYR A 24 14.31 -1.40 -3.37
C TYR A 24 14.76 0.04 -3.63
N TYR A 25 14.38 0.57 -4.80
CA TYR A 25 14.64 1.96 -5.21
C TYR A 25 13.57 2.46 -6.20
N GLY A 26 13.22 3.74 -6.14
CA GLY A 26 12.31 4.41 -7.07
C GLY A 26 10.97 3.69 -7.22
N GLU A 27 10.50 3.52 -8.47
CA GLU A 27 9.24 2.84 -8.77
C GLU A 27 9.24 1.36 -8.34
N SER A 28 10.32 0.62 -8.54
CA SER A 28 10.36 -0.80 -8.16
C SER A 28 10.32 -0.98 -6.64
N GLY A 29 10.95 -0.06 -5.90
CA GLY A 29 10.84 -0.01 -4.45
C GLY A 29 9.45 0.41 -3.97
N ALA A 30 8.81 1.37 -4.64
CA ALA A 30 7.43 1.76 -4.34
C ALA A 30 6.43 0.61 -4.57
N ILE A 31 6.64 -0.21 -5.60
CA ILE A 31 5.86 -1.44 -5.83
C ILE A 31 6.16 -2.46 -4.72
N ASN A 32 7.42 -2.63 -4.31
CA ASN A 32 7.81 -3.52 -3.21
C ASN A 32 7.08 -3.15 -1.90
N GLU A 33 7.11 -1.88 -1.52
CA GLU A 33 6.38 -1.32 -0.38
C GLU A 33 4.85 -1.53 -0.49
N ALA A 34 4.27 -1.24 -1.65
CA ALA A 34 2.83 -1.41 -1.86
C ALA A 34 2.41 -2.88 -1.79
N LEU A 35 3.20 -3.82 -2.34
CA LEU A 35 2.95 -5.25 -2.18
C LEU A 35 2.96 -5.65 -0.70
N SER A 36 3.91 -5.12 0.08
CA SER A 36 3.96 -5.34 1.52
C SER A 36 2.75 -4.79 2.26
N ASP A 37 2.28 -3.58 1.94
CA ASP A 37 1.04 -3.04 2.49
C ASP A 37 -0.17 -3.91 2.13
N ILE A 38 -0.36 -4.23 0.84
CA ILE A 38 -1.49 -5.02 0.34
C ILE A 38 -1.56 -6.39 1.02
N MET A 39 -0.43 -7.10 1.09
CA MET A 39 -0.39 -8.43 1.71
C MET A 39 -0.44 -8.35 3.23
N GLY A 40 0.11 -7.29 3.85
CA GLY A 40 -0.08 -6.98 5.26
C GLY A 40 -1.57 -6.85 5.61
N THR A 41 -2.31 -6.05 4.84
CA THR A 41 -3.77 -5.90 4.97
C THR A 41 -4.50 -7.23 4.77
N SER A 42 -4.08 -8.04 3.79
CA SER A 42 -4.63 -9.39 3.55
C SER A 42 -4.44 -10.31 4.75
N ILE A 43 -3.23 -10.31 5.35
CA ILE A 43 -2.90 -11.09 6.54
C ILE A 43 -3.72 -10.61 7.74
N GLU A 44 -3.86 -9.30 7.94
CA GLU A 44 -4.71 -8.77 9.00
C GLU A 44 -6.15 -9.27 8.83
N LYS A 45 -6.73 -9.13 7.63
CA LYS A 45 -8.07 -9.64 7.31
C LYS A 45 -8.20 -11.12 7.65
N TYR A 46 -7.22 -11.94 7.26
CA TYR A 46 -7.24 -13.37 7.52
C TYR A 46 -7.23 -13.69 9.02
N VAL A 47 -6.29 -13.12 9.77
CA VAL A 47 -6.12 -13.38 11.22
C VAL A 47 -7.33 -12.91 12.03
N ASN A 48 -7.97 -11.83 11.59
CA ASN A 48 -9.13 -11.23 12.27
C ASN A 48 -10.48 -11.75 11.74
N ASN A 49 -10.51 -12.92 11.08
CA ASN A 49 -11.74 -13.56 10.56
C ASN A 49 -12.57 -12.63 9.65
N GLY A 50 -11.90 -11.89 8.76
CA GLY A 50 -12.50 -11.01 7.77
C GLY A 50 -12.58 -9.54 8.19
N SER A 51 -12.29 -9.20 9.44
CA SER A 51 -12.26 -7.81 9.91
C SER A 51 -10.90 -7.17 9.66
N PHE A 52 -10.87 -6.02 8.99
CA PHE A 52 -9.65 -5.25 8.72
C PHE A 52 -10.03 -3.80 8.36
N ASN A 53 -9.03 -2.95 8.12
CA ASN A 53 -9.21 -1.60 7.61
C ASN A 53 -8.18 -1.30 6.50
N TRP A 54 -8.33 -0.16 5.81
CA TRP A 54 -7.44 0.24 4.71
C TRP A 54 -6.25 1.10 5.19
N THR A 55 -6.03 1.19 6.49
CA THR A 55 -4.89 1.92 7.06
C THR A 55 -3.77 0.96 7.44
N MET A 56 -2.55 1.47 7.48
CA MET A 56 -1.37 0.74 7.93
C MET A 56 -0.84 1.34 9.22
N GLY A 57 -0.55 0.48 10.19
CA GLY A 57 0.12 0.79 11.45
C GLY A 57 -0.81 1.23 12.57
N GLU A 58 -2.13 1.30 12.39
CA GLU A 58 -3.05 1.93 13.35
C GLU A 58 -2.98 1.32 14.76
N GLN A 59 -2.63 0.04 14.85
CA GLN A 59 -2.47 -0.67 16.13
C GLN A 59 -1.13 -0.42 16.83
N THR A 60 -0.24 0.36 16.22
CA THR A 60 1.03 0.81 16.78
C THR A 60 0.92 2.14 17.54
N GLY A 61 -0.23 2.82 17.44
CA GLY A 61 -0.48 4.13 18.05
C GLY A 61 -0.41 5.31 17.07
N SER A 62 -0.11 5.04 15.79
CA SER A 62 -0.11 6.02 14.70
C SER A 62 -0.45 5.34 13.38
N VAL A 63 -1.19 6.03 12.51
CA VAL A 63 -1.42 5.58 11.14
C VAL A 63 -0.27 6.07 10.26
N PHE A 64 0.39 5.16 9.54
CA PHE A 64 1.52 5.48 8.67
C PHE A 64 1.08 5.80 7.25
N ARG A 65 0.09 5.06 6.74
CA ARG A 65 -0.46 5.17 5.38
C ARG A 65 -1.95 4.80 5.38
N ASP A 66 -2.68 5.33 4.42
CA ASP A 66 -4.08 5.02 4.15
C ASP A 66 -4.22 4.67 2.67
N MET A 67 -4.58 3.41 2.39
CA MET A 67 -4.72 2.89 1.03
C MET A 67 -6.01 3.38 0.35
N GLU A 68 -7.04 3.73 1.13
CA GLU A 68 -8.29 4.30 0.62
C GLU A 68 -8.13 5.77 0.28
N ASN A 69 -7.49 6.54 1.16
CA ASN A 69 -7.31 7.98 1.00
C ASN A 69 -5.89 8.40 1.42
N PRO A 70 -4.86 8.25 0.56
CA PRO A 70 -3.48 8.56 0.91
C PRO A 70 -3.26 9.94 1.54
N ALA A 71 -3.96 10.96 1.03
CA ALA A 71 -3.88 12.32 1.53
C ALA A 71 -4.46 12.52 2.95
N SER A 72 -5.15 11.52 3.54
CA SER A 72 -5.70 11.59 4.89
C SER A 72 -4.61 11.53 5.97
N VAL A 73 -3.46 10.95 5.65
CA VAL A 73 -2.34 10.77 6.57
C VAL A 73 -1.31 11.87 6.32
N PRO A 74 -0.86 12.61 7.35
CA PRO A 74 0.14 13.65 7.19
C PRO A 74 1.50 13.03 6.84
N SER A 75 2.07 13.42 5.71
CA SER A 75 3.45 13.07 5.36
C SER A 75 4.44 14.05 6.01
N SER A 76 5.58 13.53 6.45
CA SER A 76 6.68 14.31 7.01
C SER A 76 7.34 15.27 6.01
N LEU A 77 7.03 15.12 4.72
CA LEU A 77 7.57 15.94 3.64
C LEU A 77 6.76 17.24 3.42
N GLY A 78 5.65 17.41 4.14
CA GLY A 78 4.81 18.62 4.05
C GLY A 78 3.93 18.68 2.79
N VAL A 79 3.88 17.60 2.03
CA VAL A 79 2.98 17.37 0.90
C VAL A 79 2.14 16.11 1.17
N PRO A 80 0.88 16.01 0.71
CA PRO A 80 0.09 14.80 0.88
C PRO A 80 0.77 13.57 0.25
N TYR A 81 0.50 12.38 0.78
CA TYR A 81 0.86 11.16 0.05
C TYR A 81 0.12 11.11 -1.30
N PRO A 82 0.80 10.69 -2.38
CA PRO A 82 0.28 10.75 -3.73
C PRO A 82 -0.75 9.64 -3.94
N ASP A 83 -1.81 9.96 -4.69
CA ASP A 83 -2.80 8.97 -5.13
C ASP A 83 -2.94 8.90 -6.67
N ASP A 84 -2.17 9.74 -7.39
CA ASP A 84 -2.03 9.76 -8.84
C ASP A 84 -0.54 9.77 -9.26
N TYR A 85 -0.21 9.15 -10.39
CA TYR A 85 1.17 9.08 -10.87
C TYR A 85 1.77 10.45 -11.24
N SER A 86 0.94 11.44 -11.56
CA SER A 86 1.39 12.82 -11.79
C SER A 86 2.03 13.47 -10.55
N GLU A 87 1.83 12.88 -9.37
CA GLU A 87 2.36 13.32 -8.10
C GLU A 87 3.62 12.53 -7.66
N PHE A 88 4.08 11.58 -8.49
CA PHE A 88 5.29 10.80 -8.23
C PHE A 88 6.50 11.73 -7.99
N ASN A 89 7.29 11.41 -6.96
CA ASN A 89 8.46 12.19 -6.60
C ASN A 89 9.56 11.31 -6.01
N ASP A 90 10.76 11.35 -6.58
CA ASP A 90 11.92 10.58 -6.11
C ASP A 90 12.67 11.26 -4.94
N PHE A 91 12.29 12.49 -4.61
CA PHE A 91 12.92 13.34 -3.59
C PHE A 91 14.46 13.40 -3.68
N ASN A 92 15.00 13.41 -4.90
CA ASN A 92 16.44 13.35 -5.17
C ASN A 92 17.12 12.14 -4.49
N GLY A 93 16.42 11.00 -4.42
CA GLY A 93 16.91 9.75 -3.84
C GLY A 93 16.69 9.59 -2.34
N TRP A 94 16.03 10.53 -1.65
CA TRP A 94 15.59 10.33 -0.27
C TRP A 94 14.60 9.16 -0.20
N ASP A 95 14.60 8.39 0.90
CA ASP A 95 13.75 7.20 1.05
C ASP A 95 13.88 6.24 -0.14
N GLN A 96 15.12 6.02 -0.57
CA GLN A 96 15.45 5.18 -1.71
C GLN A 96 14.69 5.59 -2.99
N GLY A 97 14.48 6.89 -3.21
CA GLY A 97 13.66 7.36 -4.34
C GLY A 97 12.16 7.43 -4.00
N GLY A 98 11.82 7.70 -2.72
CA GLY A 98 10.45 7.89 -2.24
C GLY A 98 9.63 6.61 -2.21
N VAL A 99 10.21 5.45 -1.85
CA VAL A 99 9.52 4.16 -1.93
C VAL A 99 8.26 4.11 -1.06
N HIS A 100 8.31 4.61 0.19
CA HIS A 100 7.14 4.63 1.07
C HIS A 100 6.15 5.74 0.69
N PHE A 101 6.63 6.81 0.06
CA PHE A 101 5.77 7.90 -0.40
C PHE A 101 4.99 7.50 -1.64
N ASN A 102 5.68 7.00 -2.67
CA ASN A 102 5.09 6.65 -3.96
C ASN A 102 4.30 5.33 -3.92
N SER A 103 4.50 4.46 -2.92
CA SER A 103 3.70 3.24 -2.74
C SER A 103 2.20 3.54 -2.58
N SER A 104 1.86 4.71 -2.04
CA SER A 104 0.49 5.19 -1.91
C SER A 104 -0.29 5.22 -3.23
N ILE A 105 0.37 5.43 -4.37
CA ILE A 105 -0.26 5.38 -5.70
C ILE A 105 -0.78 3.97 -5.98
N ILE A 106 0.04 2.95 -5.71
CA ILE A 106 -0.32 1.54 -5.95
C ILE A 106 -1.31 1.05 -4.88
N ASN A 107 -1.18 1.51 -3.63
CA ASN A 107 -2.16 1.27 -2.58
C ASN A 107 -3.55 1.77 -2.98
N LYS A 108 -3.64 2.97 -3.56
CA LYS A 108 -4.90 3.50 -4.09
C LYS A 108 -5.47 2.64 -5.22
N VAL A 109 -4.61 2.15 -6.12
CA VAL A 109 -5.00 1.22 -7.19
C VAL A 109 -5.57 -0.07 -6.59
N ALA A 110 -4.93 -0.66 -5.58
CA ALA A 110 -5.42 -1.86 -4.90
C ALA A 110 -6.80 -1.62 -4.25
N TYR A 111 -6.97 -0.50 -3.54
CA TYR A 111 -8.27 -0.11 -3.00
C TYR A 111 -9.35 -0.01 -4.09
N LEU A 112 -9.06 0.65 -5.22
CA LEU A 112 -10.00 0.82 -6.33
C LEU A 112 -10.34 -0.51 -7.02
N ILE A 113 -9.38 -1.44 -7.16
CA ILE A 113 -9.67 -2.79 -7.66
C ILE A 113 -10.63 -3.52 -6.71
N ALA A 114 -10.40 -3.43 -5.40
CA ALA A 114 -11.22 -4.11 -4.41
C ALA A 114 -12.63 -3.51 -4.28
N LYS A 115 -12.74 -2.20 -4.00
CA LYS A 115 -13.99 -1.53 -3.65
C LYS A 115 -14.65 -0.81 -4.83
N GLY A 116 -13.89 -0.48 -5.87
CA GLY A 116 -14.33 0.43 -6.92
C GLY A 116 -14.35 1.88 -6.44
N GLY A 117 -14.87 2.76 -7.29
CA GLY A 117 -15.01 4.18 -6.99
C GLY A 117 -14.76 5.04 -8.22
N THR A 118 -14.83 6.36 -8.03
CA THR A 118 -14.43 7.33 -9.03
C THR A 118 -13.22 8.09 -8.53
N HIS A 119 -12.13 8.06 -9.29
CA HIS A 119 -10.89 8.75 -8.98
C HIS A 119 -10.42 9.49 -10.24
N ASN A 120 -10.12 10.78 -10.13
CA ASN A 120 -9.73 11.66 -11.25
C ASN A 120 -10.65 11.57 -12.49
N GLY A 121 -11.96 11.44 -12.26
CA GLY A 121 -12.97 11.33 -13.31
C GLY A 121 -13.08 9.95 -13.96
N VAL A 122 -12.23 8.99 -13.57
CA VAL A 122 -12.27 7.60 -14.03
C VAL A 122 -13.05 6.74 -13.05
N THR A 123 -14.05 6.01 -13.53
CA THR A 123 -14.84 5.08 -12.71
C THR A 123 -14.29 3.67 -12.80
N VAL A 124 -13.96 3.08 -11.65
CA VAL A 124 -13.51 1.69 -11.50
C VAL A 124 -14.62 0.87 -10.89
N LYS A 125 -14.97 -0.25 -11.54
CA LYS A 125 -15.89 -1.24 -10.98
C LYS A 125 -15.10 -2.21 -10.10
N GLY A 126 -15.33 -2.14 -8.79
CA GLY A 126 -14.70 -3.03 -7.82
C GLY A 126 -15.06 -4.50 -8.07
N ILE A 127 -14.10 -5.37 -7.84
CA ILE A 127 -14.24 -6.83 -8.04
C ILE A 127 -14.20 -7.64 -6.73
N GLY A 128 -14.02 -6.96 -5.60
CA GLY A 128 -13.91 -7.58 -4.28
C GLY A 128 -12.45 -7.73 -3.83
N GLU A 129 -12.26 -7.70 -2.51
CA GLU A 129 -10.96 -7.74 -1.85
C GLU A 129 -10.20 -9.04 -2.13
N ASP A 130 -10.86 -10.19 -2.06
CA ASP A 130 -10.19 -11.48 -2.22
C ASP A 130 -9.60 -11.64 -3.62
N LYS A 131 -10.33 -11.18 -4.66
CA LYS A 131 -9.80 -11.17 -6.03
C LYS A 131 -8.68 -10.16 -6.22
N MET A 132 -8.73 -9.03 -5.52
CA MET A 132 -7.65 -8.06 -5.55
C MET A 132 -6.38 -8.66 -4.95
N PHE A 133 -6.48 -9.27 -3.76
CA PHE A 133 -5.34 -9.95 -3.13
C PHE A 133 -4.77 -11.06 -4.02
N ASP A 134 -5.63 -11.87 -4.64
CA ASP A 134 -5.20 -12.90 -5.60
C ASP A 134 -4.44 -12.30 -6.79
N ILE A 135 -4.93 -11.20 -7.38
CA ILE A 135 -4.27 -10.54 -8.52
C ILE A 135 -2.88 -10.00 -8.15
N PHE A 136 -2.68 -9.48 -6.94
CA PHE A 136 -1.36 -8.99 -6.53
C PHE A 136 -0.40 -10.10 -6.08
N TYR A 137 -0.92 -11.30 -5.82
CA TYR A 137 -0.09 -12.45 -5.47
C TYR A 137 0.46 -13.19 -6.71
N TYR A 138 -0.29 -13.22 -7.82
CA TYR A 138 0.06 -13.95 -9.06
C TYR A 138 0.61 -13.04 -10.16
#